data_AF-A0AAU5LUA0-F1
#
_entry.id   AF-A0AAU5LUA0-F1
#
_cell.length_a   1.000
_cell.length_b   1.000
_cell.length_c   1.000
_cell.angle_alpha   90.00
_cell.angle_beta   90.00
_cell.angle_gamma   90.00
#
_symmetry.space_group_name_H-M   'P 1'
#
loop_
_entity.id
_entity.type
_entity.pdbx_description
1 polymer ?
#
loop_
_entity_poly.entity_id
_entity_poly.type
_entity_poly.pdbx_seq_one_letter_code
_entity_poly.pdbx_strand_id
1 'polypeptide(L)'
;MPHEPVPLGDGVIRLNHDGLTISTTALGQTPSCQAKDATGADIPLKAPLKRENYSVGGPSYYVIAHSRSAVPPQTVTIICTNADNTIPYYVGDRAAVDTMLPAVASALGSFALGTLLSIMLISIDLTRRRRAR
;
A
#
# COMPACT_ATOMS: atom_id res chain seq x y z
N MET A 1 13.54 0.19 -1.36
CA MET A 1 12.65 -0.28 -2.45
C MET A 1 11.97 -1.54 -1.97
N PRO A 2 10.70 -1.82 -2.31
CA PRO A 2 10.08 -3.10 -1.97
C PRO A 2 10.92 -4.23 -2.58
N HIS A 3 11.30 -5.21 -1.76
CA HIS A 3 12.02 -6.39 -2.22
C HIS A 3 11.10 -7.29 -3.03
N GLU A 4 11.68 -8.07 -3.94
CA GLU A 4 10.93 -9.09 -4.67
C GLU A 4 10.38 -10.12 -3.68
N PRO A 5 9.08 -10.44 -3.74
CA PRO A 5 8.47 -11.35 -2.78
C PRO A 5 8.97 -12.78 -3.02
N VAL A 6 9.21 -13.51 -1.94
CA VAL A 6 9.76 -14.86 -1.96
C VAL A 6 8.62 -15.86 -2.17
N PRO A 7 8.78 -16.87 -3.03
CA PRO A 7 7.77 -17.93 -3.15
C PRO A 7 7.57 -18.64 -1.80
N LEU A 8 6.31 -18.93 -1.46
CA LEU A 8 5.91 -19.53 -0.18
C LEU A 8 6.56 -20.89 0.06
N GLY A 9 6.78 -21.69 -0.99
CA GLY A 9 7.41 -23.00 -0.89
C GLY A 9 6.76 -23.89 0.16
N ASP A 10 7.55 -24.34 1.14
CA ASP A 10 7.13 -25.20 2.26
C ASP A 10 6.38 -24.44 3.38
N GLY A 11 6.13 -23.14 3.20
CA GLY A 11 5.40 -22.32 4.16
C GLY A 11 6.27 -21.61 5.20
N VAL A 12 7.58 -21.86 5.26
CA VAL A 12 8.49 -21.24 6.24
C VAL A 12 9.30 -20.13 5.59
N ILE A 13 9.16 -18.90 6.07
CA ILE A 13 9.80 -17.72 5.49
C ILE A 13 10.42 -16.86 6.58
N ARG A 14 11.59 -16.29 6.29
CA ARG A 14 12.23 -15.29 7.14
C ARG A 14 11.88 -13.89 6.68
N LEU A 15 11.20 -13.13 7.53
CA LEU A 15 11.00 -11.70 7.37
C LEU A 15 12.29 -10.98 7.74
N ASN A 16 12.74 -10.10 6.86
CA ASN A 16 13.95 -9.29 7.09
C ASN A 16 13.59 -7.88 7.55
N HIS A 17 12.36 -7.44 7.30
CA HIS A 17 11.84 -6.14 7.67
C HIS A 17 10.46 -6.26 8.32
N ASP A 18 9.97 -5.15 8.85
CA ASP A 18 8.68 -5.12 9.51
C ASP A 18 7.53 -5.39 8.54
N GLY A 19 6.64 -6.28 8.99
CA GLY A 19 5.35 -6.57 8.39
C GLY A 19 5.36 -7.78 7.47
N LEU A 20 4.18 -8.32 7.27
CA LEU A 20 3.93 -9.52 6.48
C LEU A 20 2.85 -9.24 5.44
N THR A 21 3.16 -9.49 4.17
CA THR A 21 2.23 -9.42 3.05
C THR A 21 2.26 -10.72 2.26
N ILE A 22 1.09 -11.28 1.99
CA ILE A 22 0.89 -12.47 1.19
C ILE A 22 0.22 -12.07 -0.12
N SER A 23 0.76 -12.57 -1.22
CA SER A 23 0.34 -12.21 -2.57
C SER A 23 0.35 -13.42 -3.51
N THR A 24 -0.28 -13.26 -4.66
CA THR A 24 -0.37 -14.27 -5.72
C THR A 24 -0.30 -13.63 -7.09
N THR A 25 0.09 -14.37 -8.11
CA THR A 25 0.03 -13.95 -9.52
C THR A 25 -1.33 -14.22 -10.16
N ALA A 26 -2.22 -14.97 -9.48
CA ALA A 26 -3.55 -15.30 -9.99
C ALA A 26 -4.61 -14.27 -9.57
N LEU A 27 -5.39 -13.77 -10.53
CA LEU A 27 -6.46 -12.80 -10.27
C LEU A 27 -7.71 -13.48 -9.69
N GLY A 28 -8.41 -12.81 -8.78
CA GLY A 28 -9.74 -13.22 -8.32
C GLY A 28 -9.75 -14.34 -7.27
N GLN A 29 -8.60 -14.62 -6.66
CA GLN A 29 -8.45 -15.67 -5.66
C GLN A 29 -8.72 -15.13 -4.26
N THR A 30 -9.50 -15.87 -3.47
CA THR A 30 -9.77 -15.57 -2.04
C THR A 30 -9.35 -16.74 -1.16
N PRO A 31 -8.05 -17.09 -1.14
CA PRO A 31 -7.57 -18.20 -0.32
C PRO A 31 -7.64 -17.87 1.17
N SER A 32 -7.86 -18.89 1.98
CA SER A 32 -7.74 -18.77 3.43
C SER A 32 -6.29 -19.02 3.82
N CYS A 33 -5.61 -17.98 4.29
CA CYS A 33 -4.24 -18.07 4.78
C CYS A 33 -4.19 -17.89 6.30
N GLN A 34 -3.34 -18.67 6.95
CA GLN A 34 -2.97 -18.52 8.35
C GLN A 34 -1.46 -18.25 8.42
N ALA A 35 -1.06 -17.41 9.37
CA ALA A 35 0.34 -17.11 9.63
C ALA A 35 0.63 -17.27 11.12
N LYS A 36 1.78 -17.84 11.43
CA LYS A 36 2.30 -18.04 12.79
C LYS A 36 3.68 -17.45 12.92
N ASP A 37 3.97 -16.89 14.08
CA ASP A 37 5.30 -16.39 14.40
C ASP A 37 6.27 -17.52 14.81
N ALA A 38 7.50 -17.14 15.17
CA ALA A 38 8.53 -18.08 15.59
C ALA A 38 8.19 -18.84 16.89
N THR A 39 7.26 -18.33 17.70
CA THR A 39 6.77 -18.99 18.92
C THR A 39 5.56 -19.91 18.65
N GLY A 40 5.03 -19.88 17.42
CA GLY A 40 3.82 -20.58 17.03
C GLY A 40 2.52 -19.82 17.33
N ALA A 41 2.60 -18.56 17.76
CA ALA A 41 1.44 -17.72 18.00
C ALA A 41 0.86 -17.18 16.69
N ASP A 42 -0.46 -17.03 16.64
CA ASP A 42 -1.15 -16.61 15.43
C ASP A 42 -0.89 -15.13 15.12
N ILE A 43 -0.47 -14.87 13.89
CA ILE A 43 -0.33 -13.53 13.34
C ILE A 43 -1.66 -13.17 12.68
N PRO A 44 -2.41 -12.19 13.20
CA PRO A 44 -3.70 -11.83 12.63
C PRO A 44 -3.53 -11.22 11.25
N LEU A 45 -4.10 -11.89 10.25
CA LEU A 45 -4.14 -11.42 8.87
C LEU A 45 -5.45 -10.67 8.57
N LYS A 46 -5.39 -9.80 7.56
CA LYS A 46 -6.53 -9.04 7.05
C LYS A 46 -6.45 -8.96 5.53
N ALA A 47 -7.58 -9.19 4.87
CA ALA A 47 -7.70 -8.98 3.44
C ALA A 47 -7.72 -7.46 3.13
N PRO A 48 -7.09 -7.03 2.03
CA PRO A 48 -7.11 -5.63 1.64
C PRO A 48 -8.54 -5.17 1.30
N LEU A 49 -8.86 -3.93 1.69
CA LEU A 49 -10.21 -3.36 1.48
C LEU A 49 -10.47 -3.03 0.02
N LYS A 50 -9.40 -2.81 -0.75
CA LYS A 50 -9.42 -2.55 -2.19
C LYS A 50 -8.46 -3.51 -2.86
N ARG A 51 -8.61 -3.75 -4.17
CA ARG A 51 -7.62 -4.53 -4.91
C ARG A 51 -6.29 -3.79 -4.86
N GLU A 52 -5.30 -4.45 -4.27
CA GLU A 52 -3.92 -3.98 -4.18
C GLU A 52 -3.06 -4.88 -5.04
N ASN A 53 -2.27 -4.28 -5.92
CA ASN A 53 -1.30 -4.99 -6.74
C ASN A 53 0.00 -4.19 -6.85
N TYR A 54 1.10 -4.90 -7.03
CA TYR A 54 2.41 -4.32 -7.22
C TYR A 54 3.22 -5.14 -8.23
N SER A 55 4.22 -4.51 -8.84
CA SER A 55 5.17 -5.17 -9.74
C SER A 55 6.58 -4.72 -9.36
N VAL A 56 7.47 -5.69 -9.17
CA VAL A 56 8.90 -5.47 -8.90
C VAL A 56 9.66 -6.12 -10.04
N GLY A 57 9.87 -5.39 -11.14
CA GLY A 57 10.69 -5.86 -12.28
C GLY A 57 10.19 -7.13 -13.00
N GLY A 58 8.93 -7.52 -12.81
CA GLY A 58 8.40 -8.81 -13.27
C GLY A 58 6.87 -8.90 -13.22
N PRO A 59 6.28 -10.09 -12.96
CA PRO A 59 4.84 -10.28 -12.98
C PRO A 59 4.12 -9.38 -11.96
N SER A 60 2.83 -9.14 -12.20
CA SER A 60 1.98 -8.44 -11.23
C SER A 60 1.63 -9.37 -10.08
N TYR A 61 1.91 -8.92 -8.87
CA TYR A 61 1.55 -9.59 -7.62
C TYR A 61 0.30 -8.94 -7.05
N TYR A 62 -0.74 -9.73 -6.82
CA TYR A 62 -2.00 -9.32 -6.21
C TYR A 62 -1.97 -9.64 -4.73
N VAL A 63 -2.15 -8.63 -3.88
CA VAL A 63 -2.17 -8.81 -2.42
C VAL A 63 -3.47 -9.50 -2.02
N ILE A 64 -3.35 -10.60 -1.27
CA ILE A 64 -4.49 -11.35 -0.74
C ILE A 64 -4.66 -11.15 0.77
N ALA A 65 -3.57 -10.91 1.48
CA ALA A 65 -3.59 -10.65 2.91
C ALA A 65 -2.38 -9.83 3.36
N HIS A 66 -2.59 -9.00 4.38
CA HIS A 66 -1.53 -8.35 5.14
C HIS A 66 -1.74 -8.58 6.64
N SER A 67 -0.65 -8.58 7.40
CA SER A 67 -0.70 -8.54 8.87
C SER A 67 -1.42 -7.30 9.39
N ARG A 68 -2.28 -7.46 10.40
CA ARG A 68 -2.99 -6.34 11.05
C ARG A 68 -2.04 -5.42 11.80
N SER A 69 -1.03 -6.00 12.45
CA SER A 69 0.03 -5.30 13.17
C SER A 69 1.36 -5.47 12.45
N ALA A 70 2.29 -4.55 12.67
CA ALA A 70 3.67 -4.74 12.23
C ALA A 70 4.24 -6.01 12.88
N VAL A 71 4.71 -6.94 12.05
CA VAL A 71 5.37 -8.18 12.49
C VAL A 71 6.86 -7.91 12.42
N PRO A 72 7.63 -8.00 13.52
CA PRO A 72 9.06 -7.74 13.47
C PRO A 72 9.80 -8.76 12.61
N PRO A 73 11.06 -8.50 12.21
CA PRO A 73 11.88 -9.45 11.46
C PRO A 73 12.02 -10.76 12.24
N GLN A 74 11.42 -11.83 11.73
CA GLN A 74 11.44 -13.15 12.35
C GLN A 74 11.09 -14.24 11.32
N THR A 75 11.33 -15.49 11.70
CA THR A 75 10.82 -16.62 10.93
C THR A 75 9.33 -16.79 11.22
N VAL A 76 8.54 -16.92 10.16
CA VAL A 76 7.10 -17.15 10.22
C VAL A 76 6.73 -18.39 9.43
N THR A 77 5.66 -19.05 9.87
CA THR A 77 5.06 -20.19 9.16
C THR A 77 3.71 -19.78 8.60
N ILE A 78 3.50 -20.00 7.31
CA ILE A 78 2.33 -19.56 6.57
C ILE A 78 1.73 -20.76 5.85
N ILE A 79 0.42 -20.94 6.03
CA ILE A 79 -0.35 -22.02 5.42
C ILE A 79 -1.51 -21.38 4.68
N CYS A 80 -1.54 -21.54 3.36
CA CYS A 80 -2.64 -21.07 2.51
C CYS A 80 -3.35 -22.25 1.88
N THR A 81 -4.66 -22.32 2.07
CA THR A 81 -5.53 -23.34 1.45
C THR A 81 -6.39 -22.70 0.37
N ASN A 82 -6.48 -23.34 -0.79
CA ASN A 82 -7.33 -22.92 -1.91
C ASN A 82 -8.11 -24.11 -2.47
N ALA A 83 -9.32 -23.85 -2.96
CA ALA A 83 -10.23 -24.87 -3.49
C ALA A 83 -9.80 -25.41 -4.85
N ASP A 84 -9.08 -24.63 -5.67
CA ASP A 84 -8.91 -24.87 -7.11
C ASP A 84 -7.45 -24.96 -7.60
N ASN A 85 -6.64 -25.85 -7.03
CA ASN A 85 -5.24 -26.14 -7.43
C ASN A 85 -4.15 -25.12 -7.01
N THR A 86 -2.92 -25.63 -7.15
CA THR A 86 -1.58 -25.13 -6.80
C THR A 86 -1.28 -23.73 -7.37
N ILE A 87 -1.91 -22.71 -6.80
CA ILE A 87 -1.57 -21.33 -7.11
C ILE A 87 -0.30 -20.96 -6.37
N PRO A 88 0.74 -20.44 -7.05
CA PRO A 88 1.94 -19.99 -6.38
C PRO A 88 1.61 -18.77 -5.51
N TYR A 89 1.91 -18.91 -4.23
CA TYR A 89 1.85 -17.84 -3.26
C TYR A 89 3.22 -17.25 -3.06
N TYR A 90 3.25 -15.95 -2.82
CA TYR A 90 4.46 -15.18 -2.60
C TYR A 90 4.30 -14.35 -1.35
N VAL A 91 5.36 -14.27 -0.57
CA VAL A 91 5.36 -13.55 0.70
C VAL A 91 6.51 -12.56 0.68
N GLY A 92 6.20 -11.35 1.09
CA GLY A 92 7.21 -10.33 1.31
C GLY A 92 7.02 -9.68 2.66
N ASP A 93 8.04 -8.94 3.06
CA ASP A 93 7.89 -7.89 4.05
C ASP A 93 6.79 -6.93 3.58
N ARG A 94 6.18 -6.15 4.48
CA ARG A 94 5.09 -5.24 4.10
C ARG A 94 5.58 -4.29 3.02
N ALA A 95 5.17 -4.56 1.77
CA ALA A 95 5.35 -3.62 0.68
C ALA A 95 4.69 -2.33 1.16
N ALA A 96 5.47 -1.26 1.27
CA ALA A 96 4.96 0.06 1.54
C ALA A 96 4.08 0.48 0.35
N VAL A 97 2.84 -0.02 0.30
CA VAL A 97 1.82 0.45 -0.65
C VAL A 97 1.36 1.87 -0.25
N ASP A 98 1.79 2.35 0.93
CA ASP A 98 1.54 3.72 1.39
C ASP A 98 2.34 4.80 0.64
N THR A 99 3.24 4.47 -0.29
CA THR A 99 4.02 5.49 -1.02
C THR A 99 3.46 5.88 -2.39
N MET A 100 2.15 5.83 -2.59
CA MET A 100 1.52 6.44 -3.78
C MET A 100 0.42 7.44 -3.45
N LEU A 101 0.62 8.28 -2.43
CA LEU A 101 0.03 9.62 -2.40
C LEU A 101 1.14 10.61 -1.99
N PRO A 102 1.65 11.42 -2.94
CA PRO A 102 1.29 12.84 -2.88
C PRO A 102 1.24 13.49 -4.29
N ALA A 103 0.29 13.12 -5.15
CA ALA A 103 0.10 13.83 -6.43
C ALA A 103 -1.11 14.76 -6.45
N VAL A 104 -1.90 14.82 -5.36
CA VAL A 104 -3.12 15.65 -5.29
C VAL A 104 -2.93 16.89 -4.40
N ALA A 105 -1.89 16.94 -3.56
CA ALA A 105 -1.64 18.08 -2.67
C ALA A 105 -1.06 19.32 -3.39
N SER A 106 -0.47 19.16 -4.58
CA SER A 106 0.12 20.28 -5.34
C SER A 106 -0.87 21.01 -6.27
N ALA A 107 -2.10 20.52 -6.42
CA ALA A 107 -3.12 21.20 -7.24
C ALA A 107 -3.89 22.30 -6.49
N LEU A 108 -3.96 22.24 -5.16
CA LEU A 108 -4.68 23.24 -4.34
C LEU A 108 -3.85 24.51 -4.07
N GLY A 109 -2.52 24.43 -4.16
CA GLY A 109 -1.65 25.59 -3.93
C GLY A 109 -1.76 26.67 -5.00
N SER A 110 -1.88 26.27 -6.27
CA SER A 110 -1.88 27.20 -7.42
C SER A 110 -3.19 27.99 -7.53
N PHE A 111 -4.32 27.36 -7.20
CA PHE A 111 -5.63 28.04 -7.23
C PHE A 111 -5.74 29.10 -6.12
N ALA A 112 -5.25 28.81 -4.91
CA ALA A 112 -5.31 29.75 -3.79
C ALA A 112 -4.50 31.04 -4.07
N LEU A 113 -3.28 30.90 -4.58
CA LEU A 113 -2.42 32.05 -4.91
C LEU A 113 -3.00 32.90 -6.04
N GLY A 114 -3.58 32.28 -7.08
CA GLY A 114 -4.27 33.01 -8.16
C GLY A 114 -5.45 33.83 -7.65
N THR A 115 -6.31 33.23 -6.82
CA THR A 115 -7.49 33.94 -6.27
C THR A 115 -7.10 35.12 -5.36
N LEU A 116 -6.07 34.98 -4.53
CA LEU A 116 -5.61 36.07 -3.66
C LEU A 116 -5.05 37.25 -4.45
N LEU A 117 -4.27 36.99 -5.50
CA LEU A 117 -3.74 38.04 -6.38
C LEU A 117 -4.85 38.78 -7.12
N SER A 118 -5.87 38.07 -7.62
CA SER A 118 -7.02 38.70 -8.28
C SER A 118 -7.81 39.61 -7.32
N ILE A 119 -8.09 39.16 -6.10
CA ILE A 119 -8.82 39.97 -5.09
C ILE A 119 -8.03 41.23 -4.71
N MET A 120 -6.71 41.11 -4.54
CA MET A 120 -5.86 42.23 -4.17
C MET A 120 -5.83 43.32 -5.25
N LEU A 121 -5.68 42.93 -6.53
CA LEU A 121 -5.68 43.88 -7.65
C LEU A 121 -7.01 44.61 -7.79
N ILE A 122 -8.14 43.91 -7.65
CA ILE A 122 -9.48 44.51 -7.69
C ILE A 122 -9.66 45.52 -6.55
N SER A 123 -9.17 45.20 -5.35
CA SER A 123 -9.26 46.07 -4.17
C SER A 123 -8.42 47.35 -4.34
N ILE A 124 -7.25 47.24 -4.96
CA ILE A 124 -6.39 48.39 -5.26
C ILE A 124 -7.03 49.28 -6.33
N ASP A 125 -7.62 48.73 -7.38
CA ASP A 125 -8.28 49.53 -8.43
C ASP A 125 -9.50 50.28 -7.87
N LEU A 126 -10.32 49.62 -7.04
CA LEU A 126 -11.47 50.24 -6.38
C LEU A 126 -11.07 51.39 -5.44
N THR A 127 -9.99 51.23 -4.68
CA THR A 127 -9.51 52.28 -3.76
C THR A 127 -8.85 53.45 -4.50
N ARG A 128 -8.12 53.19 -5.59
CA ARG A 128 -7.59 54.26 -6.46
C ARG A 128 -8.69 55.06 -7.14
N ARG A 129 -9.70 54.40 -7.71
CA ARG A 129 -10.85 55.08 -8.36
C ARG A 129 -11.64 55.94 -7.37
N ARG A 130 -11.75 55.52 -6.11
CA ARG A 130 -12.41 56.30 -5.05
C ARG A 130 -11.61 57.52 -4.58
N ARG A 131 -10.28 57.54 -4.76
CA ARG A 131 -9.44 58.70 -4.41
C ARG A 131 -9.26 59.69 -5.57
N ALA A 132 -9.55 59.29 -6.80
CA ALA A 132 -9.46 60.13 -7.99
C ALA A 132 -10.78 60.80 -8.38
N ARG A 133 -11.87 60.50 -7.67
CA ARG A 133 -13.12 61.28 -7.64
C ARG A 133 -13.11 62.16 -6.40
#